data_AF-A0A527HED0-F1
#
_entry.id   AF-A0A527HED0-F1
#
_cell.length_a   1.000
_cell.length_b   1.000
_cell.length_c   1.000
_cell.angle_alpha   90.00
_cell.angle_beta   90.00
_cell.angle_gamma   90.00
#
_symmetry.space_group_name_H-M   'P 1'
#
loop_
_entity.id
_entity.type
_entity.pdbx_description
1 polymer ?
#
loop_
_entity_poly.entity_id
_entity_poly.type
_entity_poly.pdbx_seq_one_letter_code
_entity_poly.pdbx_strand_id
1 'polypeptide(L)' 'PGATLSFLSSVVAKTFDYARIDEGDAPRLARMKAPAWTFIHGPRSSLSSSAIRKLAKG' A
#
# COMPACT_ATOMS: atom_id res chain seq x y z
N PRO A 1 2.41 -18.53 -0.79
CA PRO A 1 1.57 -18.10 -1.92
C PRO A 1 0.10 -18.01 -1.48
N GLY A 2 -0.40 -16.81 -1.17
CA GLY A 2 -1.75 -16.66 -0.60
C GLY A 2 -2.07 -15.29 0.02
N ALA A 3 -1.13 -14.35 0.06
CA ALA A 3 -1.35 -13.03 0.65
C ALA A 3 -1.91 -11.98 -0.33
N THR A 4 -2.14 -12.32 -1.60
CA THR A 4 -2.56 -11.34 -2.62
C THR A 4 -4.03 -10.94 -2.49
N LEU A 5 -4.87 -11.77 -1.85
CA LEU A 5 -6.29 -11.44 -1.59
C LEU A 5 -6.57 -10.92 -0.17
N SER A 6 -5.60 -10.97 0.75
CA SER A 6 -5.85 -10.59 2.15
C SER A 6 -5.94 -9.07 2.37
N PHE A 7 -5.45 -8.25 1.44
CA PHE A 7 -5.44 -6.79 1.59
C PHE A 7 -6.85 -6.19 1.52
N LEU A 8 -7.77 -6.81 0.77
CA LEU A 8 -9.18 -6.40 0.70
C LEU A 8 -9.92 -6.58 2.03
N SER A 9 -9.43 -7.47 2.90
CA SER A 9 -10.03 -7.72 4.21
C SER A 9 -9.52 -6.77 5.31
N SER A 10 -8.60 -5.86 4.99
CA SER A 10 -8.07 -4.87 5.92
C SER A 10 -9.15 -3.95 6.48
N VAL A 11 -8.96 -3.47 7.72
CA VAL A 11 -9.85 -2.49 8.35
C VAL A 11 -9.97 -1.24 7.48
N VAL A 12 -8.86 -0.72 6.94
CA VAL A 12 -8.89 0.46 6.05
C VAL A 12 -9.72 0.19 4.79
N ALA A 13 -9.54 -0.99 4.18
CA ALA A 13 -10.26 -1.34 2.97
C ALA A 13 -11.78 -1.46 3.18
N LYS A 14 -12.20 -1.98 4.34
CA LYS A 14 -13.62 -2.08 4.70
C LYS A 14 -14.21 -0.73 5.13
N THR A 15 -13.49 0.03 5.95
CA THR A 15 -13.98 1.30 6.53
C THR A 15 -14.07 2.41 5.49
N PHE A 16 -13.17 2.44 4.51
CA PHE A 16 -13.08 3.51 3.52
C PHE A 16 -13.37 3.04 2.09
N ASP A 17 -14.08 1.92 1.91
CA ASP A 17 -14.39 1.37 0.57
C ASP A 17 -14.99 2.42 -0.38
N TYR A 18 -15.88 3.29 0.14
CA TYR A 18 -16.52 4.38 -0.60
C TYR A 18 -15.57 5.44 -1.17
N ALA A 19 -14.35 5.52 -0.65
CA ALA A 19 -13.34 6.51 -0.97
C ALA A 19 -12.17 5.93 -1.77
N ARG A 20 -12.28 4.67 -2.18
CA ARG A 20 -11.26 4.01 -3.00
C ARG A 20 -11.30 4.53 -4.44
N ILE A 21 -10.13 4.80 -4.99
CA ILE A 21 -9.95 5.19 -6.40
C ILE A 21 -9.06 4.18 -7.13
N ASP A 22 -9.05 4.26 -8.46
CA ASP A 22 -8.16 3.44 -9.29
C ASP A 22 -6.69 3.78 -9.08
N GLU A 23 -5.81 2.78 -9.20
CA GLU A 23 -4.37 2.97 -9.00
C GLU A 23 -3.76 3.93 -10.03
N GLY A 24 -4.31 3.99 -11.25
CA GLY A 24 -3.92 4.99 -12.26
C GLY A 24 -4.12 6.44 -11.80
N ASP A 25 -4.95 6.65 -10.78
CA ASP A 25 -5.23 7.95 -10.19
C ASP A 25 -4.38 8.24 -8.96
N ALA A 26 -3.49 7.33 -8.57
CA ALA A 26 -2.55 7.52 -7.47
C ALA A 26 -1.78 8.86 -7.54
N PRO A 27 -1.30 9.35 -8.70
CA PRO A 27 -0.64 10.66 -8.77
C PRO A 27 -1.54 11.84 -8.38
N ARG A 28 -2.87 11.67 -8.49
CA ARG A 28 -3.85 12.71 -8.15
C ARG A 28 -4.15 12.76 -6.65
N LEU A 29 -3.88 11.69 -5.89
CA LEU A 29 -4.19 11.59 -4.46
C LEU A 29 -3.71 12.78 -3.64
N ALA A 30 -2.52 13.33 -3.95
CA ALA A 30 -1.94 14.46 -3.25
C ALA A 30 -2.80 15.73 -3.26
N ARG A 31 -3.78 15.82 -4.17
CA ARG A 31 -4.69 16.96 -4.32
C ARG A 31 -6.15 16.61 -4.08
N MET A 32 -6.47 15.35 -3.78
CA MET A 32 -7.84 14.92 -3.54
C MET A 32 -8.29 15.27 -2.12
N LYS A 33 -9.58 15.50 -1.96
CA LYS A 33 -10.18 15.68 -0.65
C LYS A 33 -10.17 14.34 0.09
N ALA A 34 -9.70 14.34 1.33
CA ALA A 34 -9.74 13.16 2.17
C ALA A 34 -11.18 12.76 2.56
N PRO A 35 -11.46 11.46 2.75
CA PRO A 35 -10.56 10.34 2.47
C PRO A 35 -10.54 10.00 0.97
N ALA A 36 -9.35 9.72 0.43
CA ALA A 36 -9.13 9.17 -0.91
C ALA A 36 -7.90 8.26 -0.85
N TRP A 37 -7.99 7.06 -1.40
CA TRP A 37 -6.90 6.07 -1.29
C TRP A 37 -6.96 5.01 -2.40
N THR A 38 -5.84 4.33 -2.63
CA THR A 38 -5.76 3.19 -3.55
C THR A 38 -4.67 2.21 -3.12
N PHE A 39 -4.65 1.02 -3.70
CA PHE A 39 -3.54 0.09 -3.54
C PHE A 39 -2.42 0.44 -4.52
N ILE A 40 -1.19 0.48 -4.04
CA ILE A 40 -0.01 0.66 -4.89
C ILE A 40 0.64 -0.70 -5.09
N HIS A 41 0.72 -1.13 -6.34
CA HIS A 41 1.38 -2.34 -6.76
C HIS A 41 2.68 -1.97 -7.48
N GLY A 42 3.79 -2.53 -7.01
CA GLY A 42 5.09 -2.32 -7.62
C GLY A 42 6.05 -3.41 -7.19
N PRO A 43 7.20 -3.55 -7.89
CA PRO A 43 8.25 -4.46 -7.46
C PRO A 43 8.67 -4.06 -6.05
N ARG A 44 8.33 -4.90 -5.08
CA ARG A 44 8.84 -4.74 -3.72
C ARG A 44 10.35 -4.91 -3.78
N SER A 45 11.09 -4.05 -3.06
CA SER A 45 12.51 -4.29 -2.85
C SER A 45 12.72 -5.69 -2.28
N SER A 46 13.66 -6.44 -2.84
CA SER A 46 14.08 -7.74 -2.30
C SER A 46 14.76 -7.60 -0.93
N LEU A 47 15.18 -6.39 -0.57
CA LEU A 47 15.72 -6.08 0.74
C LEU A 47 14.59 -6.01 1.77
N SER A 48 14.66 -6.91 2.76
CA SER A 48 13.81 -6.85 3.94
C SER A 48 14.31 -5.82 4.96
N SER A 49 13.42 -5.25 5.78
CA SER A 49 13.82 -4.36 6.88
C SER A 49 14.80 -5.02 7.86
N SER A 50 14.74 -6.35 8.00
CA SER A 50 15.69 -7.12 8.79
C SER A 50 17.09 -7.14 8.16
N ALA A 51 17.18 -7.27 6.83
CA ALA A 51 18.44 -7.18 6.10
C ALA A 51 19.03 -5.76 6.19
N ILE A 52 18.20 -4.72 6.04
CA ILE A 52 18.63 -3.32 6.18
C ILE A 52 19.19 -3.05 7.58
N ARG A 53 18.51 -3.51 8.64
CA ARG A 53 19.01 -3.34 10.02
C ARG A 53 20.31 -4.11 10.30
N LYS A 54 20.54 -5.24 9.64
CA LYS A 54 21.81 -5.98 9.75
C LYS A 54 22.94 -5.24 9.05
N LEU A 55 22.69 -4.67 7.86
CA LEU A 55 23.67 -3.88 7.11
C LEU A 55 24.03 -2.56 7.81
N ALA A 56 23.07 -1.90 8.48
CA ALA A 56 23.32 -0.64 9.21
C ALA A 56 24.07 -0.81 10.54
N LYS A 57 24.27 -2.05 11.01
CA LYS A 57 24.98 -2.37 12.26
C LYS A 57 26.41 -2.88 12.04
N GLY A 58 26.84 -3.07 10.80
CA GLY A 58 28.22 -3.40 10.41
C GLY A 58 28.91 -2.18 9.84
#